data_AF-A0A520EDF4-F1
#
_entry.id   AF-A0A520EDF4-F1
#
_cell.length_a   1.000
_cell.length_b   1.000
_cell.length_c   1.000
_cell.angle_alpha   90.00
_cell.angle_beta   90.00
_cell.angle_gamma   90.00
#
_symmetry.space_group_name_H-M   'P 1'
#
loop_
_entity.id
_entity.type
_entity.pdbx_description
1 polymer ?
#
loop_
_entity_poly.entity_id
_entity_poly.type
_entity_poly.pdbx_seq_one_letter_code
_entity_poly.pdbx_strand_id
1 'polypeptide(L)'
;MSDTTLPLPRGNHGPHGSQSPQVNRAEGLVFYEREEHHPENGTLLGFWLYLMSDCLIFACLFAVYAVLGRSYAAGPSGADLFDLPLVALNTSMLLLSSITYGFAMLEMQKNRVRPMLVWLAITGLFGAAFLGLELYEFAHLIHEGAGPQRSAFLSAFFTLVGT
;
A
#
# COMPACT_ATOMS: atom_id res chain seq x y z
N MET A 1 5.50 61.13 -45.61
CA MET A 1 5.89 62.42 -44.98
C MET A 1 4.87 62.70 -43.89
N SER A 2 5.09 62.13 -42.70
CA SER A 2 4.32 62.39 -41.48
C SER A 2 5.21 62.05 -40.29
N ASP A 3 5.99 63.03 -39.83
CA ASP A 3 6.58 63.06 -38.50
C ASP A 3 5.45 63.05 -37.44
N THR A 4 5.62 62.27 -36.37
CA THR A 4 4.87 62.47 -35.12
C THR A 4 5.77 62.08 -33.95
N THR A 5 6.61 63.03 -33.56
CA THR A 5 7.35 63.08 -32.31
C THR A 5 6.45 63.69 -31.21
N LEU A 6 6.37 63.03 -30.05
CA LEU A 6 5.75 63.51 -28.80
C LEU A 6 6.57 62.97 -27.61
N PRO A 7 6.51 63.57 -26.40
CA PRO A 7 7.59 64.39 -25.86
C PRO A 7 8.16 63.83 -24.54
N LEU A 8 9.38 64.24 -24.20
CA LEU A 8 10.02 63.91 -22.92
C LEU A 8 9.49 64.80 -21.78
N PRO A 9 9.11 64.24 -20.61
CA PRO A 9 8.80 65.02 -19.42
C PRO A 9 10.08 65.59 -18.80
N ARG A 10 10.13 66.92 -18.61
CA ARG A 10 11.13 67.60 -17.78
C ARG A 10 10.73 67.48 -16.30
N GLY A 11 11.56 66.81 -15.51
CA GLY A 11 11.46 66.74 -14.05
C GLY A 11 12.53 67.61 -13.37
N ASN A 12 12.06 68.75 -12.87
CA ASN A 12 12.60 69.75 -11.94
C ASN A 12 13.85 69.43 -11.07
N HIS A 13 14.73 70.42 -10.94
CA HIS A 13 15.81 70.49 -9.95
C HIS A 13 15.27 70.82 -8.54
N GLY A 14 15.78 70.12 -7.52
CA GLY A 14 15.70 70.48 -6.10
C GLY A 14 17.06 70.18 -5.41
N PRO A 15 17.41 70.86 -4.29
CA PRO A 15 18.81 71.05 -3.89
C PRO A 15 19.34 70.01 -2.87
N HIS A 16 20.66 69.82 -2.91
CA HIS A 16 21.58 69.34 -1.87
C HIS A 16 21.18 68.15 -0.96
N GLY A 17 21.90 67.05 -1.13
CA GLY A 17 22.11 66.03 -0.11
C GLY A 17 23.28 65.13 -0.49
N SER A 18 24.45 65.39 0.07
CA SER A 18 25.62 64.51 -0.03
C SER A 18 25.32 63.17 0.66
N GLN A 19 24.97 62.15 -0.12
CA GLN A 19 24.91 60.77 0.37
C GLN A 19 26.14 60.02 -0.13
N SER A 20 27.08 59.81 0.79
CA SER A 20 28.16 58.85 0.65
C SER A 20 27.58 57.45 0.35
N PRO A 21 28.24 56.63 -0.49
CA PRO A 21 27.79 55.26 -0.72
C PRO A 21 28.02 54.44 0.56
N GLN A 22 26.97 54.29 1.37
CA GLN A 22 26.92 53.27 2.40
C GLN A 22 26.85 51.93 1.68
N VAL A 23 28.01 51.28 1.48
CA VAL A 23 28.09 49.89 1.06
C VAL A 23 27.48 49.06 2.19
N ASN A 24 26.19 48.77 2.06
CA ASN A 24 25.47 47.89 2.96
C ASN A 24 26.01 46.45 2.76
N ARG A 25 27.04 46.11 3.53
CA ARG A 25 27.65 44.77 3.60
C ARG A 25 26.70 43.85 4.39
N ALA A 26 25.56 43.58 3.79
CA ALA A 26 24.62 42.55 4.21
C ALA A 26 23.90 42.03 2.96
N GLU A 27 24.66 41.64 1.94
CA GLU A 27 24.17 40.63 1.00
C GLU A 27 23.97 39.38 1.84
N GLY A 28 22.72 39.14 2.23
CA GLY A 28 22.33 37.99 3.02
C GLY A 28 22.88 36.73 2.37
N LEU A 29 23.51 35.88 3.17
CA LEU A 29 23.81 34.51 2.79
C LEU A 29 22.50 33.87 2.32
N VAL A 30 22.31 33.78 1.01
CA VAL A 30 21.24 33.00 0.40
C VAL A 30 21.66 31.55 0.53
N PHE A 31 21.22 30.91 1.60
CA PHE A 31 21.31 29.47 1.74
C PHE A 31 20.44 28.85 0.66
N TYR A 32 21.06 28.33 -0.40
CA TYR A 32 20.40 27.38 -1.27
C TYR A 32 20.24 26.09 -0.48
N GLU A 33 19.13 25.94 0.27
CA GLU A 33 18.62 24.59 0.46
C GLU A 33 18.29 24.08 -0.94
N ARG A 34 19.14 23.18 -1.44
CA ARG A 34 18.72 22.27 -2.48
C ARG A 34 17.65 21.41 -1.81
N GLU A 35 16.40 21.87 -1.87
CA GLU A 35 15.24 20.99 -1.72
C GLU A 35 15.53 19.83 -2.68
N GLU A 36 15.96 18.70 -2.11
CA GLU A 36 16.07 17.49 -2.89
C GLU A 36 14.67 17.23 -3.42
N HIS A 37 14.50 17.34 -4.74
CA HIS A 37 13.27 17.04 -5.43
C HIS A 37 12.90 15.59 -5.07
N HIS A 38 12.12 15.41 -4.00
CA HIS A 38 11.49 14.15 -3.67
C HIS A 38 10.58 13.84 -4.85
N PRO A 39 10.82 12.78 -5.63
CA PRO A 39 9.90 12.40 -6.68
C PRO A 39 8.54 12.14 -6.03
N GLU A 40 7.53 12.91 -6.45
CA GLU A 40 6.15 12.89 -5.96
C GLU A 40 5.51 11.49 -5.95
N ASN A 41 6.08 10.53 -6.70
CA ASN A 41 5.63 9.14 -6.79
C ASN A 41 6.56 8.11 -6.14
N GLY A 42 7.64 8.52 -5.46
CA GLY A 42 8.64 7.60 -4.89
C GLY A 42 8.03 6.60 -3.89
N THR A 43 7.11 7.06 -3.04
CA THR A 43 6.46 6.21 -2.02
C THR A 43 5.47 5.22 -2.65
N LEU A 44 4.69 5.63 -3.65
CA LEU A 44 3.75 4.74 -4.33
C LEU A 44 4.48 3.68 -5.16
N LEU A 45 5.57 4.07 -5.82
CA LEU A 45 6.44 3.14 -6.54
C LEU A 45 7.13 2.16 -5.58
N GLY A 46 7.61 2.64 -4.43
CA GLY A 46 8.17 1.78 -3.38
C GLY A 46 7.15 0.79 -2.81
N PHE A 47 5.92 1.23 -2.54
CA PHE A 47 4.83 0.37 -2.12
C PHE A 47 4.48 -0.69 -3.18
N TRP A 48 4.45 -0.32 -4.46
CA TRP A 48 4.19 -1.25 -5.55
C TRP A 48 5.30 -2.32 -5.70
N LEU A 49 6.57 -1.91 -5.60
CA LEU A 49 7.70 -2.86 -5.59
C LEU A 49 7.67 -3.79 -4.38
N TYR A 50 7.23 -3.28 -3.22
CA TYR A 50 7.00 -4.09 -2.02
C TYR A 50 5.92 -5.16 -2.27
N LEU A 51 4.76 -4.78 -2.82
CA LEU A 51 3.71 -5.74 -3.19
C LEU A 51 4.18 -6.80 -4.21
N MET A 52 5.01 -6.42 -5.19
CA MET A 52 5.60 -7.37 -6.14
C MET A 52 6.58 -8.34 -5.45
N SER A 53 7.31 -7.87 -4.44
CA SER A 53 8.23 -8.71 -3.65
C SER A 53 7.45 -9.73 -2.81
N ASP A 54 6.35 -9.33 -2.17
CA ASP A 54 5.45 -10.26 -1.47
C ASP A 54 4.86 -11.30 -2.43
N CYS A 55 4.45 -10.89 -3.63
CA CYS A 55 4.00 -11.81 -4.68
C CYS A 55 5.06 -12.85 -5.07
N LEU A 56 6.34 -12.46 -5.16
CA LEU A 56 7.44 -13.39 -5.41
C LEU A 56 7.65 -14.38 -4.25
N ILE A 57 7.49 -13.94 -2.99
CA ILE A 57 7.54 -14.83 -1.82
C ILE A 57 6.42 -15.88 -1.92
N PHE A 58 5.18 -15.47 -2.21
CA PHE A 58 4.07 -16.40 -2.42
C PHE A 58 4.33 -17.35 -3.60
N ALA A 59 4.89 -16.86 -4.72
CA ALA A 59 5.22 -17.70 -5.87
C ALA A 59 6.23 -18.81 -5.50
N CYS A 60 7.25 -18.49 -4.69
CA CYS A 60 8.19 -19.48 -4.15
C CYS A 60 7.48 -20.51 -3.27
N LEU A 61 6.56 -20.09 -2.39
CA LEU A 61 5.77 -21.00 -1.53
C LEU A 61 4.88 -21.92 -2.37
N PHE A 62 4.21 -21.41 -3.40
CA PHE A 62 3.46 -22.22 -4.36
C PHE A 62 4.35 -23.22 -5.11
N ALA A 63 5.56 -22.83 -5.49
CA ALA A 63 6.52 -23.74 -6.14
C ALA A 63 6.93 -24.88 -5.18
N VAL A 64 7.24 -24.56 -3.92
CA VAL A 64 7.53 -25.57 -2.88
C VAL A 64 6.32 -26.50 -2.69
N TYR A 65 5.11 -25.95 -2.56
CA TYR A 65 3.88 -26.74 -2.46
C TYR A 65 3.65 -27.63 -3.68
N ALA A 66 3.89 -27.16 -4.90
CA ALA A 66 3.75 -27.97 -6.12
C ALA A 66 4.76 -29.14 -6.18
N VAL A 67 5.99 -28.93 -5.70
CA VAL A 67 7.03 -29.96 -5.68
C VAL A 67 6.77 -30.98 -4.56
N LEU A 68 6.43 -30.52 -3.34
CA LEU A 68 6.15 -31.37 -2.18
C LEU A 68 4.74 -31.97 -2.23
N GLY A 69 3.85 -31.42 -3.04
CA GLY A 69 2.45 -31.80 -3.23
C GLY A 69 2.21 -33.17 -3.84
N ARG A 70 3.26 -33.97 -4.09
CA ARG A 70 3.16 -35.40 -4.44
C ARG A 70 3.76 -36.33 -3.39
N SER A 71 4.37 -35.79 -2.33
CA SER A 71 5.02 -36.54 -1.25
C SER A 71 4.06 -36.80 -0.10
N TYR A 72 2.91 -37.43 -0.38
CA TYR A 72 1.85 -37.65 0.60
C TYR A 72 2.19 -38.65 1.71
N ALA A 73 3.30 -39.40 1.60
CA ALA A 73 3.75 -40.37 2.62
C ALA A 73 2.60 -41.20 3.25
N ALA A 74 1.64 -41.65 2.43
CA ALA A 74 0.44 -42.39 2.84
C ALA A 74 -0.52 -41.67 3.83
N GLY A 75 -0.48 -40.34 3.92
CA GLY A 75 -1.48 -39.52 4.62
C GLY A 75 -2.77 -39.31 3.81
N PRO A 76 -3.89 -38.95 4.47
CA PRO A 76 -5.17 -38.69 3.81
C PRO A 76 -5.03 -37.63 2.71
N SER A 77 -5.81 -37.81 1.64
CA SER A 77 -5.84 -36.89 0.50
C SER A 77 -6.30 -35.51 0.97
N GLY A 78 -5.75 -34.42 0.42
CA GLY A 78 -6.18 -33.05 0.75
C GLY A 78 -7.69 -32.83 0.57
N ALA A 79 -8.36 -33.63 -0.27
CA ALA A 79 -9.81 -33.58 -0.46
C ALA A 79 -10.63 -34.13 0.73
N ASP A 80 -10.04 -34.92 1.63
CA ASP A 80 -10.69 -35.33 2.90
C ASP A 80 -10.42 -34.34 4.04
N LEU A 81 -9.43 -33.45 3.87
CA LEU A 81 -9.01 -32.47 4.88
C LEU A 81 -9.69 -31.10 4.72
N PHE A 82 -10.12 -30.75 3.51
CA PHE A 82 -10.75 -29.46 3.22
C PHE A 82 -12.24 -29.61 3.00
N ASP A 83 -13.03 -28.87 3.76
CA ASP A 83 -14.46 -28.75 3.51
C ASP A 83 -14.67 -27.67 2.43
N LEU A 84 -14.79 -28.10 1.16
CA LEU A 84 -14.93 -27.21 0.00
C LEU A 84 -16.00 -26.10 0.17
N PRO A 85 -17.18 -26.34 0.76
CA PRO A 85 -18.17 -25.32 1.06
C PRO A 85 -17.66 -24.25 2.04
N LEU A 86 -16.86 -24.65 3.02
CA LEU A 86 -16.31 -23.75 4.03
C LEU A 86 -15.19 -22.89 3.45
N VAL A 87 -14.30 -23.48 2.63
CA VAL A 87 -13.30 -22.76 1.84
C VAL A 87 -13.96 -21.79 0.84
N ALA A 88 -15.05 -22.20 0.20
CA ALA A 88 -15.82 -21.36 -0.72
C ALA A 88 -16.53 -20.21 0.01
N LEU A 89 -17.04 -20.46 1.22
CA LEU A 89 -17.58 -19.41 2.08
C LEU A 89 -16.50 -18.41 2.46
N ASN A 90 -15.31 -18.89 2.83
CA ASN A 90 -14.19 -18.05 3.21
C ASN A 90 -13.74 -17.11 2.07
N THR A 91 -13.62 -17.69 0.88
CA THR A 91 -13.32 -16.94 -0.35
C THR A 91 -14.41 -15.91 -0.66
N SER A 92 -15.69 -16.29 -0.49
CA SER A 92 -16.81 -15.37 -0.69
C SER A 92 -16.76 -14.20 0.30
N MET A 93 -16.38 -14.43 1.57
CA MET A 93 -16.21 -13.36 2.56
C MET A 93 -15.07 -12.40 2.18
N LEU A 94 -13.94 -12.88 1.64
CA LEU A 94 -12.88 -12.01 1.11
C LEU A 94 -13.33 -11.20 -0.11
N LEU A 95 -14.07 -11.82 -1.03
CA LEU A 95 -14.60 -11.13 -2.20
C LEU A 95 -15.57 -10.01 -1.78
N LEU A 96 -16.46 -10.29 -0.83
CA LEU A 96 -17.35 -9.30 -0.25
C LEU A 96 -16.56 -8.18 0.46
N SER A 97 -15.49 -8.52 1.19
CA SER A 97 -14.59 -7.56 1.84
C SER A 97 -13.90 -6.62 0.82
N SER A 98 -13.47 -7.15 -0.33
CA SER A 98 -12.92 -6.34 -1.42
C SER A 98 -13.94 -5.32 -1.97
N ILE A 99 -15.20 -5.75 -2.11
CA ILE A 99 -16.29 -4.86 -2.53
C ILE A 99 -16.55 -3.77 -1.48
N THR A 100 -16.57 -4.10 -0.18
CA THR A 100 -16.76 -3.11 0.88
C THR A 100 -15.62 -2.10 0.96
N TYR A 101 -14.38 -2.54 0.73
CA TYR A 101 -13.22 -1.64 0.60
C TYR A 101 -13.36 -0.69 -0.59
N GLY A 102 -13.87 -1.18 -1.73
CA GLY A 102 -14.20 -0.35 -2.89
C GLY A 102 -15.18 0.77 -2.56
N PHE A 103 -16.21 0.49 -1.75
CA PHE A 103 -17.14 1.51 -1.25
C PHE A 103 -16.46 2.49 -0.28
N ALA A 104 -15.56 2.02 0.58
CA ALA A 104 -14.77 2.91 1.44
C ALA A 104 -13.94 3.91 0.63
N MET A 105 -13.32 3.45 -0.47
CA MET A 105 -12.55 4.30 -1.38
C MET A 105 -13.45 5.34 -2.08
N LEU A 106 -14.67 4.97 -2.46
CA LEU A 106 -15.64 5.92 -3.03
C LEU A 106 -16.06 7.01 -2.03
N GLU A 107 -16.21 6.69 -0.74
CA GLU A 107 -16.49 7.69 0.29
C GLU A 107 -15.25 8.56 0.60
N MET A 108 -14.04 8.01 0.47
CA MET A 108 -12.78 8.77 0.55
C MET A 108 -12.69 9.83 -0.55
N GLN A 109 -13.04 9.47 -1.80
CA GLN A 109 -13.12 10.41 -2.93
C GLN A 109 -14.12 11.56 -2.68
N LYS A 110 -15.19 11.30 -1.92
CA LYS A 110 -16.17 12.32 -1.51
C LYS A 110 -15.73 13.13 -0.28
N ASN A 111 -14.50 12.95 0.22
CA ASN A 111 -13.97 13.55 1.46
C ASN A 111 -14.82 13.25 2.72
N ARG A 112 -15.54 12.11 2.73
CA ARG A 112 -16.43 11.72 3.82
C ARG A 112 -15.74 10.73 4.75
N VAL A 113 -15.03 11.28 5.75
CA VAL A 113 -14.20 10.48 6.68
C VAL A 113 -15.03 9.55 7.56
N ARG A 114 -16.18 9.99 8.10
CA ARG A 114 -17.01 9.14 8.97
C ARG A 114 -17.57 7.91 8.25
N PRO A 115 -18.23 8.04 7.08
CA PRO A 115 -18.66 6.88 6.30
C PRO A 115 -17.50 5.97 5.87
N MET A 116 -16.37 6.55 5.45
CA MET A 116 -15.17 5.78 5.09
C MET A 116 -14.70 4.88 6.25
N LEU A 117 -14.62 5.41 7.47
CA LEU A 117 -14.23 4.64 8.66
C LEU A 117 -15.22 3.51 8.97
N VAL A 118 -16.52 3.73 8.77
CA VAL A 118 -17.54 2.68 8.95
C VAL A 118 -17.35 1.55 7.93
N TRP A 119 -17.12 1.88 6.64
CA TRP A 119 -16.86 0.87 5.62
C TRP A 119 -15.55 0.12 5.83
N LEU A 120 -14.50 0.80 6.32
CA LEU A 120 -13.25 0.16 6.73
C LEU A 120 -13.44 -0.78 7.92
N ALA A 121 -14.26 -0.40 8.91
CA ALA A 121 -14.57 -1.27 10.05
C ALA A 121 -15.32 -2.54 9.60
N ILE A 122 -16.27 -2.41 8.67
CA ILE A 122 -16.99 -3.55 8.08
C ILE A 122 -16.02 -4.46 7.33
N THR A 123 -15.14 -3.88 6.49
CA THR A 123 -14.10 -4.61 5.75
C THR A 123 -13.17 -5.37 6.71
N GLY A 124 -12.72 -4.70 7.77
CA GLY A 124 -11.89 -5.31 8.81
C GLY A 124 -12.60 -6.43 9.56
N LEU A 125 -13.90 -6.31 9.81
CA LEU A 125 -14.70 -7.37 10.44
C LEU A 125 -14.78 -8.62 9.54
N PHE A 126 -14.99 -8.46 8.23
CA PHE A 126 -14.93 -9.58 7.29
C PHE A 126 -13.55 -10.24 7.25
N GLY A 127 -12.47 -9.45 7.27
CA GLY A 127 -11.11 -9.97 7.35
C GLY A 127 -10.82 -10.71 8.66
N ALA A 128 -11.32 -10.21 9.80
CA ALA A 128 -11.18 -10.87 11.09
C ALA A 128 -11.99 -12.18 11.17
N ALA A 129 -13.18 -12.20 10.58
CA ALA A 129 -13.99 -13.41 10.48
C ALA A 129 -13.32 -14.47 9.59
N PHE A 130 -12.75 -14.07 8.45
CA PHE A 130 -11.92 -14.91 7.58
C PHE A 130 -10.76 -15.54 8.37
N LEU A 131 -10.00 -14.72 9.11
CA LEU A 131 -8.86 -15.19 9.90
C LEU A 131 -9.29 -16.16 11.01
N GLY A 132 -10.41 -15.89 11.69
CA GLY A 132 -10.94 -16.76 12.73
C GLY A 132 -11.37 -18.13 12.19
N LEU A 133 -11.93 -18.17 10.97
CA LEU A 133 -12.32 -19.41 10.30
C LEU A 133 -11.08 -20.26 9.93
N GLU A 134 -10.07 -19.63 9.31
CA GLU A 134 -8.80 -20.31 8.97
C GLU A 134 -8.12 -20.90 10.21
N LEU A 135 -8.02 -20.11 11.30
CA LEU A 135 -7.44 -20.59 12.55
C LEU A 135 -8.22 -21.76 13.16
N TYR A 136 -9.55 -21.75 13.03
CA TYR A 136 -10.39 -22.86 13.48
C TYR A 136 -10.14 -24.13 12.65
N GLU A 137 -10.05 -24.02 11.32
CA GLU A 137 -9.71 -25.15 10.45
C GLU A 137 -8.32 -25.70 10.78
N PHE A 138 -7.32 -24.85 10.94
CA PHE A 138 -5.98 -25.28 11.34
C PHE A 138 -5.97 -26.00 12.69
N ALA A 139 -6.69 -25.48 13.69
CA ALA A 139 -6.78 -26.12 15.00
C ALA A 139 -7.49 -27.48 14.91
N HIS A 140 -8.52 -27.59 14.07
CA HIS A 140 -9.23 -28.85 13.81
C HIS A 140 -8.29 -29.88 13.16
N LEU A 141 -7.56 -29.49 12.11
CA LEU A 141 -6.59 -30.34 11.41
C LEU A 141 -5.46 -30.84 12.34
N ILE A 142 -4.95 -29.97 13.22
CA ILE A 142 -3.95 -30.35 14.22
C ILE A 142 -4.52 -31.36 15.23
N HIS A 143 -5.78 -31.17 15.66
CA HIS A 143 -6.45 -32.11 16.56
C HIS A 143 -6.70 -33.48 15.93
N GLU A 144 -6.95 -33.56 14.63
CA GLU A 144 -7.05 -34.82 13.88
C GLU A 144 -5.68 -35.48 13.62
N GLY A 145 -4.61 -34.94 14.21
CA GLY A 145 -3.24 -35.43 14.09
C GLY A 145 -2.60 -35.11 12.73
N ALA A 146 -3.23 -34.26 11.93
CA ALA A 146 -2.73 -33.75 10.66
C ALA A 146 -2.01 -32.41 10.91
N GLY A 147 -0.94 -32.46 11.71
CA GLY A 147 -0.08 -31.30 11.99
C GLY A 147 1.11 -31.17 11.03
N PRO A 148 1.73 -29.98 10.92
CA PRO A 148 2.82 -29.70 9.98
C PRO A 148 4.04 -30.63 10.14
N GLN A 149 4.26 -31.17 11.34
CA GLN A 149 5.26 -32.19 11.64
C GLN A 149 5.00 -33.58 11.03
N ARG A 150 3.79 -33.87 10.52
CA ARG A 150 3.39 -35.21 10.09
C ARG A 150 3.81 -35.54 8.64
N SER A 151 3.88 -34.56 7.75
CA SER A 151 4.36 -34.76 6.37
C SER A 151 4.87 -33.46 5.74
N ALA A 152 5.75 -33.59 4.74
CA ALA A 152 6.27 -32.46 3.96
C ALA A 152 5.14 -31.71 3.22
N PHE A 153 4.10 -32.44 2.78
CA PHE A 153 2.90 -31.86 2.20
C PHE A 153 2.18 -30.91 3.18
N LEU A 154 1.97 -31.36 4.42
CA LEU A 154 1.28 -30.58 5.44
C LEU A 154 2.09 -29.38 5.90
N SER A 155 3.41 -29.53 6.07
CA SER A 155 4.28 -28.40 6.37
C SER A 155 4.24 -27.32 5.29
N ALA A 156 4.26 -27.71 4.00
CA ALA A 156 4.15 -26.77 2.89
C ALA A 156 2.76 -26.11 2.84
N PHE A 157 1.70 -26.87 3.11
CA PHE A 157 0.33 -26.37 3.16
C PHE A 157 0.11 -25.33 4.27
N PHE A 158 0.47 -25.65 5.52
CA PHE A 158 0.35 -24.72 6.66
C PHE A 158 1.19 -23.46 6.46
N THR A 159 2.38 -23.59 5.84
CA THR A 159 3.21 -22.42 5.53
C THR A 159 2.55 -21.55 4.46
N LEU A 160 2.01 -22.14 3.39
CA LEU A 160 1.43 -21.40 2.27
C LEU A 160 0.15 -20.67 2.66
N VAL A 161 -0.72 -21.30 3.45
CA VAL A 161 -1.99 -20.70 3.89
C VAL A 161 -1.78 -19.78 5.11
N GLY A 162 -0.73 -19.99 5.91
CA GLY A 162 -0.44 -19.20 7.10
C GLY A 162 0.44 -17.96 6.91
N THR A 163 1.07 -17.79 5.74
CA THR A 163 1.82 -16.57 5.36
C THR A 163 0.90 -15.51 4.77
#